data_AF-A0A8H7Q7E2-F1
#
_entry.id   AF-A0A8H7Q7E2-F1
#
_cell.length_a   1.000
_cell.length_b   1.000
_cell.length_c   1.000
_cell.angle_alpha   90.00
_cell.angle_beta   90.00
_cell.angle_gamma   90.00
#
_symmetry.space_group_name_H-M   'P 1'
#
loop_
_entity.id
_entity.type
_entity.pdbx_description
1 polymer ?
#
loop_
_entity_poly.entity_id
_entity_poly.type
_entity_poly.pdbx_seq_one_letter_code
_entity_poly.pdbx_strand_id
1 'polypeptide(L)'
;VCLSFHITEMSQDPIAPHSAGISAYMSVHSATNLAYVKYFAHQDTAVSATFKSINARGFTVEYQLPDGTTKDAFIDFKTPLTKREEIRPVLEGMAKEAEEALGLPSSLSGPPPIAAIAKSVYATATDSYTPPSSEVPLDTFYPCNPGLAVAIVAGMGAVYYFSVSTPEDIKTLPLPVQYFHKIYPHHWYPIIWKAASGIHVAEGVVALGICLRRGWYSPVNVAKWTISTVLFGFGSMKKLMKHGREVRHGIKKD
;
A
#
# COMPACT_ATOMS: atom_id res chain seq x y z
N VAL A 1 -9.47 -48.80 29.32
CA VAL A 1 -9.80 -47.38 29.10
C VAL A 1 -8.79 -46.83 28.10
N CYS A 2 -9.15 -46.84 26.82
CA CYS A 2 -8.29 -46.37 25.73
C CYS A 2 -8.84 -45.01 25.29
N LEU A 3 -8.15 -43.93 25.65
CA LEU A 3 -8.47 -42.57 25.20
C LEU A 3 -7.51 -42.24 24.07
N SER A 4 -7.92 -42.55 22.84
CA SER A 4 -7.30 -41.99 21.63
C SER A 4 -7.63 -40.50 21.56
N PHE A 5 -6.66 -39.66 21.91
CA PHE A 5 -6.65 -38.26 21.53
C PHE A 5 -6.58 -38.17 20.00
N HIS A 6 -7.72 -37.88 19.36
CA HIS A 6 -7.74 -37.36 18.00
C HIS A 6 -7.20 -35.93 18.06
N ILE A 7 -5.92 -35.76 17.77
CA ILE A 7 -5.37 -34.45 17.38
C ILE A 7 -5.94 -34.19 15.99
N THR A 8 -6.96 -33.34 15.90
CA THR A 8 -7.41 -32.80 14.63
C THR A 8 -6.30 -31.89 14.12
N GLU A 9 -5.52 -32.39 13.18
CA GLU A 9 -4.55 -31.64 12.41
C GLU A 9 -5.28 -30.40 11.83
N MET A 10 -4.91 -29.20 12.27
CA MET A 10 -5.30 -27.96 11.61
C MET A 10 -4.62 -27.95 10.24
N SER A 11 -5.21 -28.67 9.29
CA SER A 11 -4.92 -28.53 7.86
C SER A 11 -4.93 -27.03 7.55
N GLN A 12 -3.75 -26.48 7.25
CA GLN A 12 -3.65 -25.09 6.83
C GLN A 12 -4.53 -24.91 5.61
N ASP A 13 -5.39 -23.90 5.63
CA ASP A 13 -6.29 -23.61 4.53
C ASP A 13 -5.47 -23.43 3.23
N PRO A 14 -5.65 -24.29 2.21
CA PRO A 14 -4.81 -24.29 1.01
C PRO A 14 -5.05 -23.05 0.13
N ILE A 15 -6.09 -22.27 0.40
CA ILE A 15 -6.53 -21.13 -0.40
C ILE A 15 -6.18 -19.81 0.27
N ALA A 16 -6.27 -19.73 1.60
CA ALA A 16 -6.05 -18.51 2.37
C ALA A 16 -4.72 -17.78 2.06
N PRO A 17 -3.57 -18.48 1.85
CA PRO A 17 -2.32 -17.82 1.47
C PRO A 17 -2.36 -17.07 0.13
N HIS A 18 -3.32 -17.38 -0.74
CA HIS A 18 -3.48 -16.75 -2.05
C HIS A 18 -4.53 -15.61 -2.04
N SER A 19 -5.16 -15.38 -0.90
CA SER A 19 -6.32 -14.50 -0.76
C SER A 19 -6.05 -13.06 -1.19
N ALA A 20 -4.86 -12.52 -0.90
CA ALA A 20 -4.50 -11.14 -1.26
C ALA A 20 -4.51 -10.92 -2.78
N GLY A 21 -3.86 -11.82 -3.54
CA GLY A 21 -3.80 -11.73 -5.01
C GLY A 21 -5.16 -11.87 -5.68
N ILE A 22 -5.99 -12.79 -5.16
CA ILE A 22 -7.33 -13.05 -5.69
C ILE A 22 -8.29 -11.91 -5.34
N SER A 23 -8.24 -11.41 -4.11
CA SER A 23 -9.10 -10.29 -3.69
C SER A 23 -8.75 -9.03 -4.49
N ALA A 24 -7.47 -8.77 -4.72
CA ALA A 24 -7.01 -7.68 -5.58
C ALA A 24 -7.52 -7.82 -7.03
N TYR A 25 -7.48 -9.03 -7.57
CA TYR A 25 -8.03 -9.36 -8.89
C TYR A 25 -9.55 -9.15 -8.93
N MET A 26 -10.30 -9.69 -7.98
CA MET A 26 -11.76 -9.57 -7.95
C MET A 26 -12.24 -8.15 -7.63
N SER A 27 -11.42 -7.32 -6.98
CA SER A 27 -11.76 -5.93 -6.66
C SER A 27 -11.96 -5.03 -7.89
N VAL A 28 -11.43 -5.38 -9.07
CA VAL A 28 -11.73 -4.64 -10.32
C VAL A 28 -13.02 -5.12 -11.01
N HIS A 29 -13.63 -6.20 -10.52
CA HIS A 29 -14.89 -6.75 -11.01
C HIS A 29 -16.05 -6.38 -10.06
N SER A 30 -16.26 -5.08 -9.83
CA SER A 30 -17.25 -4.57 -8.88
C SER A 30 -18.70 -5.00 -9.23
N ALA A 31 -19.04 -5.08 -10.51
CA ALA A 31 -20.35 -5.57 -10.97
C ALA A 31 -20.58 -7.03 -10.58
N THR A 32 -19.57 -7.90 -10.75
CA THR A 32 -19.63 -9.30 -10.34
C THR A 32 -19.76 -9.44 -8.83
N ASN A 33 -18.97 -8.67 -8.07
CA ASN A 33 -19.05 -8.70 -6.61
C ASN A 33 -20.44 -8.28 -6.11
N LEU A 34 -21.06 -7.31 -6.78
CA LEU A 34 -22.41 -6.88 -6.46
C LEU A 34 -23.44 -7.97 -6.80
N ALA A 35 -23.28 -8.66 -7.93
CA ALA A 35 -24.12 -9.78 -8.31
C ALA A 35 -24.04 -10.92 -7.26
N TYR A 36 -22.84 -11.25 -6.76
CA TYR A 36 -22.68 -12.24 -5.69
C TYR A 36 -23.48 -11.88 -4.44
N VAL A 37 -23.41 -10.63 -4.01
CA VAL A 37 -24.10 -10.16 -2.80
C VAL A 37 -25.61 -10.17 -2.97
N LYS A 38 -26.11 -9.70 -4.12
CA LYS A 38 -27.55 -9.71 -4.41
C LYS A 38 -28.11 -11.12 -4.46
N TYR A 39 -27.43 -12.01 -5.20
CA TYR A 39 -27.92 -13.36 -5.42
C TYR A 39 -27.67 -14.31 -4.25
N PHE A 40 -26.41 -14.49 -3.81
CA PHE A 40 -26.06 -15.49 -2.80
C PHE A 40 -26.26 -15.01 -1.35
N ALA A 41 -26.15 -13.71 -1.08
CA ALA A 41 -26.40 -13.15 0.25
C ALA A 41 -27.82 -12.56 0.42
N HIS A 42 -28.64 -12.63 -0.64
CA HIS A 42 -30.02 -12.12 -0.68
C HIS A 42 -30.12 -10.64 -0.25
N GLN A 43 -29.15 -9.81 -0.66
CA GLN A 43 -29.12 -8.38 -0.35
C GLN A 43 -29.42 -7.55 -1.61
N ASP A 44 -30.67 -7.58 -2.07
CA ASP A 44 -31.10 -6.93 -3.32
C ASP A 44 -30.86 -5.42 -3.36
N THR A 45 -30.88 -4.79 -2.18
CA THR A 45 -30.70 -3.34 -1.98
C THR A 45 -29.24 -2.89 -1.99
N ALA A 46 -28.27 -3.82 -2.04
CA ALA A 46 -26.86 -3.46 -2.13
C ALA A 46 -26.59 -2.59 -3.38
N VAL A 47 -25.79 -1.54 -3.22
CA VAL A 47 -25.44 -0.59 -4.29
C VAL A 47 -24.01 -0.72 -4.78
N SER A 48 -23.11 -1.26 -3.95
CA SER A 48 -21.73 -1.54 -4.31
C SER A 48 -21.20 -2.72 -3.49
N ALA A 49 -20.15 -3.39 -3.99
CA ALA A 49 -19.55 -4.52 -3.31
C ALA A 49 -18.07 -4.69 -3.67
N THR A 50 -17.26 -5.13 -2.70
CA THR A 50 -15.83 -5.38 -2.84
C THR A 50 -15.44 -6.72 -2.22
N PHE A 51 -14.74 -7.53 -3.00
CA PHE A 51 -14.19 -8.81 -2.57
C PHE A 51 -13.05 -8.62 -1.55
N LYS A 52 -13.21 -9.12 -0.32
CA LYS A 52 -12.24 -8.92 0.77
C LYS A 52 -11.23 -10.06 0.93
N SER A 53 -11.73 -11.28 0.95
CA SER A 53 -10.92 -12.45 1.28
C SER A 53 -11.55 -13.73 0.77
N ILE A 54 -10.75 -14.74 0.51
CA ILE A 54 -11.17 -16.09 0.12
C ILE A 54 -10.43 -17.12 0.97
N ASN A 55 -11.10 -18.22 1.27
CA ASN A 55 -10.56 -19.40 1.94
C ASN A 55 -11.13 -20.66 1.27
N ALA A 56 -10.80 -21.84 1.77
CA ALA A 56 -11.25 -23.10 1.17
C ALA A 56 -12.78 -23.27 1.19
N ARG A 57 -13.48 -22.65 2.14
CA ARG A 57 -14.94 -22.81 2.30
C ARG A 57 -15.75 -21.79 1.53
N GLY A 58 -15.19 -20.63 1.23
CA GLY A 58 -15.95 -19.53 0.64
C GLY A 58 -15.15 -18.25 0.59
N PHE A 59 -15.87 -17.14 0.42
CA PHE A 59 -15.27 -15.82 0.37
C PHE A 59 -16.13 -14.76 1.06
N THR A 60 -15.47 -13.69 1.49
CA THR A 60 -16.10 -12.54 2.13
C THR A 60 -16.18 -11.39 1.14
N VAL A 61 -17.37 -10.81 1.02
CA VAL A 61 -17.61 -9.58 0.25
C VAL A 61 -18.13 -8.50 1.20
N GLU A 62 -17.48 -7.35 1.17
CA GLU A 62 -17.99 -6.13 1.81
C GLU A 62 -18.96 -5.45 0.85
N TYR A 63 -20.14 -5.04 1.30
CA TYR A 63 -21.13 -4.35 0.47
C TYR A 63 -21.68 -3.11 1.16
N GLN A 64 -22.12 -2.16 0.36
CA GLN A 64 -22.74 -0.92 0.82
C GLN A 64 -24.24 -0.90 0.51
N LEU A 65 -25.02 -0.41 1.45
CA LEU A 65 -26.45 -0.14 1.32
C LEU A 65 -26.70 1.31 0.86
N PRO A 66 -27.91 1.66 0.40
CA PRO A 66 -28.21 3.00 -0.10
C PRO A 66 -28.04 4.12 0.94
N ASP A 67 -28.12 3.78 2.23
CA ASP A 67 -27.90 4.68 3.37
C ASP A 67 -26.41 4.94 3.65
N GLY A 68 -25.50 4.32 2.88
CA GLY A 68 -24.06 4.40 3.06
C GLY A 68 -23.49 3.38 4.05
N THR A 69 -24.34 2.58 4.71
CA THR A 69 -23.92 1.55 5.67
C THR A 69 -23.16 0.43 4.97
N THR A 70 -22.03 0.04 5.54
CA THR A 70 -21.19 -1.06 5.05
C THR A 70 -21.39 -2.32 5.89
N LYS A 71 -21.54 -3.47 5.24
CA LYS A 71 -21.70 -4.80 5.88
C LYS A 71 -20.85 -5.84 5.16
N ASP A 72 -20.52 -6.92 5.85
CA ASP A 72 -19.81 -8.06 5.27
C ASP A 72 -20.80 -9.24 5.07
N ALA A 73 -20.67 -9.94 3.95
CA ALA A 73 -21.34 -11.21 3.67
C ALA A 73 -20.30 -12.29 3.40
N PHE A 74 -20.44 -13.45 4.05
CA PHE A 74 -19.68 -14.64 3.73
C PHE A 74 -20.52 -15.52 2.80
N ILE A 75 -19.94 -15.89 1.65
CA ILE A 75 -20.59 -16.69 0.62
C ILE A 75 -19.85 -18.02 0.55
N ASP A 76 -20.54 -19.10 0.92
CA ASP A 76 -20.00 -20.45 0.90
C ASP A 76 -19.89 -20.98 -0.54
N PHE A 77 -18.80 -21.71 -0.80
CA PHE A 77 -18.71 -22.58 -1.97
C PHE A 77 -19.58 -23.81 -1.77
N LYS A 78 -20.23 -24.26 -2.84
CA LYS A 78 -20.98 -25.52 -2.84
C LYS A 78 -20.12 -26.72 -2.44
N THR A 79 -18.85 -26.70 -2.85
CA THR A 79 -17.84 -27.68 -2.47
C THR A 79 -16.60 -26.93 -2.02
N PRO A 80 -16.04 -27.23 -0.83
CA PRO A 80 -14.81 -26.62 -0.39
C PRO A 80 -13.67 -26.86 -1.38
N LEU A 81 -12.91 -25.82 -1.67
CA LEU A 81 -11.77 -25.86 -2.57
C LEU A 81 -10.58 -26.52 -1.88
N THR A 82 -9.87 -27.35 -2.63
CA THR A 82 -8.69 -28.05 -2.14
C THR A 82 -7.40 -27.51 -2.75
N LYS A 83 -7.50 -26.82 -3.90
CA LYS A 83 -6.35 -26.31 -4.66
C LYS A 83 -6.62 -24.95 -5.26
N ARG A 84 -5.56 -24.18 -5.49
CA ARG A 84 -5.64 -22.82 -6.03
C ARG A 84 -6.24 -22.75 -7.43
N GLU A 85 -5.97 -23.75 -8.25
CA GLU A 85 -6.42 -23.81 -9.65
C GLU A 85 -7.95 -23.90 -9.77
N GLU A 86 -8.62 -24.36 -8.71
CA GLU A 86 -10.08 -24.51 -8.65
C GLU A 86 -10.80 -23.18 -8.40
N ILE A 87 -10.08 -22.18 -7.86
CA ILE A 87 -10.67 -20.89 -7.47
C ILE A 87 -11.31 -20.18 -8.65
N ARG A 88 -10.54 -20.05 -9.75
CA ARG A 88 -10.99 -19.30 -10.93
C ARG A 88 -12.25 -19.92 -11.57
N PRO A 89 -12.28 -21.21 -11.94
CA PRO A 89 -13.47 -21.79 -12.55
C PRO A 89 -14.69 -21.78 -11.61
N VAL A 90 -14.49 -21.93 -10.29
CA VAL A 90 -15.60 -21.85 -9.32
C VAL A 90 -16.16 -20.44 -9.22
N LEU A 91 -15.32 -19.42 -9.12
CA LEU A 91 -15.78 -18.02 -9.12
C LEU A 91 -16.46 -17.66 -10.46
N GLU A 92 -15.88 -18.03 -11.60
CA GLU A 92 -16.51 -17.80 -12.92
C GLU A 92 -17.88 -18.49 -13.03
N GLY A 93 -18.02 -19.72 -12.52
CA GLY A 93 -19.29 -20.44 -12.48
C GLY A 93 -20.32 -19.79 -11.57
N MET A 94 -19.94 -19.39 -10.36
CA MET A 94 -20.82 -18.68 -9.44
C MET A 94 -21.24 -17.31 -9.98
N ALA A 95 -20.33 -16.60 -10.65
CA ALA A 95 -20.63 -15.31 -11.26
C ALA A 95 -21.67 -15.48 -12.36
N LYS A 96 -21.48 -16.47 -13.24
CA LYS A 96 -22.43 -16.80 -14.29
C LYS A 96 -23.82 -17.14 -13.71
N GLU A 97 -23.87 -17.95 -12.66
CA GLU A 97 -25.13 -18.29 -11.98
C GLU A 97 -25.84 -17.04 -11.45
N ALA A 98 -25.12 -16.16 -10.75
CA ALA A 98 -25.68 -14.93 -10.21
C ALA A 98 -26.11 -13.95 -11.31
N GLU A 99 -25.32 -13.81 -12.37
CA GLU A 99 -25.61 -12.94 -13.51
C GLU A 99 -26.84 -13.43 -14.29
N GLU A 100 -26.94 -14.73 -14.57
CA GLU A 100 -28.11 -15.33 -15.23
C GLU A 100 -29.38 -15.16 -14.39
N ALA A 101 -29.30 -15.38 -13.08
CA ALA A 101 -30.44 -15.21 -12.17
C ALA A 101 -30.91 -13.73 -12.07
N LEU A 102 -29.99 -12.78 -12.19
CA LEU A 102 -30.27 -11.35 -12.13
C LEU A 102 -30.53 -10.71 -13.51
N GLY A 103 -30.40 -11.47 -14.61
CA GLY A 103 -30.54 -10.96 -15.98
C GLY A 103 -29.42 -10.00 -16.40
N LEU A 104 -28.21 -10.16 -15.84
CA LEU A 104 -27.03 -9.34 -16.11
C LEU A 104 -26.15 -9.97 -17.22
N PRO A 105 -25.44 -9.17 -18.02
CA PRO A 105 -24.48 -9.69 -18.99
C PRO A 105 -23.24 -10.27 -18.28
N SER A 106 -22.58 -11.25 -18.90
CA SER A 106 -21.43 -11.88 -18.26
C SER A 106 -20.22 -10.94 -18.16
N SER A 107 -19.73 -10.75 -16.93
CA SER A 107 -18.68 -9.76 -16.63
C SER A 107 -17.29 -10.37 -16.35
N LEU A 108 -17.21 -11.69 -16.19
CA LEU A 108 -15.94 -12.44 -16.03
C LEU A 108 -15.50 -13.20 -17.29
N SER A 109 -16.30 -13.23 -18.36
CA SER A 109 -15.94 -13.92 -19.58
C SER A 109 -14.86 -13.16 -20.37
N GLY A 110 -13.67 -13.75 -20.51
CA GLY A 110 -12.58 -13.24 -21.35
C GLY A 110 -11.21 -13.26 -20.69
N PRO A 111 -10.14 -12.92 -21.44
CA PRO A 111 -8.83 -12.71 -20.84
C PRO A 111 -8.90 -11.54 -19.84
N PRO A 112 -8.26 -11.68 -18.66
CA PRO A 112 -8.33 -10.66 -17.63
C PRO A 112 -7.81 -9.31 -18.14
N PRO A 113 -8.41 -8.18 -17.72
CA PRO A 113 -7.87 -6.86 -18.02
C PRO A 113 -6.41 -6.78 -17.57
N ILE A 114 -5.53 -6.16 -18.37
CA ILE A 114 -4.09 -6.03 -18.04
C ILE A 114 -3.91 -5.39 -16.65
N ALA A 115 -4.77 -4.43 -16.30
CA ALA A 115 -4.79 -3.80 -14.98
C ALA A 115 -5.06 -4.80 -13.83
N ALA A 116 -5.93 -5.79 -14.04
CA ALA A 116 -6.25 -6.82 -13.06
C ALA A 116 -5.05 -7.77 -12.84
N ILE A 117 -4.35 -8.12 -13.91
CA ILE A 117 -3.13 -8.94 -13.87
C ILE A 117 -2.02 -8.17 -13.14
N ALA A 118 -1.79 -6.91 -13.49
CA ALA A 118 -0.77 -6.08 -12.84
C ALA A 118 -1.06 -5.94 -11.34
N LYS A 119 -2.32 -5.70 -10.96
CA LYS A 119 -2.75 -5.58 -9.55
C LYS A 119 -2.60 -6.90 -8.79
N SER A 120 -2.91 -8.04 -9.40
CA SER A 120 -2.83 -9.36 -8.74
C SER A 120 -1.39 -9.86 -8.59
N VAL A 121 -0.54 -9.68 -9.62
CA VAL A 121 0.90 -9.97 -9.55
C VAL A 121 1.54 -9.12 -8.46
N TYR A 122 1.19 -7.83 -8.43
CA TYR A 122 1.67 -6.92 -7.42
C TYR A 122 1.24 -7.33 -6.00
N ALA A 123 -0.05 -7.62 -5.79
CA ALA A 123 -0.56 -8.05 -4.49
C ALA A 123 0.05 -9.39 -4.02
N THR A 124 0.26 -10.33 -4.96
CA THR A 124 0.92 -11.62 -4.68
C THR A 124 2.39 -11.45 -4.31
N ALA A 125 3.11 -10.57 -5.02
CA ALA A 125 4.52 -10.31 -4.76
C ALA A 125 4.77 -9.57 -3.44
N THR A 126 3.77 -8.84 -2.94
CA THR A 126 3.95 -7.95 -1.78
C THR A 126 3.19 -8.38 -0.54
N ASP A 127 2.34 -9.40 -0.64
CA ASP A 127 1.43 -9.88 0.41
C ASP A 127 0.67 -8.72 1.11
N SER A 128 0.40 -7.65 0.35
CA SER A 128 -0.08 -6.38 0.88
C SER A 128 -1.50 -6.12 0.37
N TYR A 129 -2.46 -6.31 1.26
CA TYR A 129 -3.87 -5.94 1.08
C TYR A 129 -4.01 -4.41 1.00
N THR A 130 -4.73 -3.93 -0.02
CA THR A 130 -5.18 -2.54 -0.13
C THR A 130 -6.65 -2.48 0.28
N PRO A 131 -7.04 -1.74 1.34
CA PRO A 131 -8.42 -1.68 1.77
C PRO A 131 -9.35 -1.07 0.70
N PRO A 132 -10.61 -1.55 0.56
CA PRO A 132 -11.58 -1.14 -0.46
C PRO A 132 -11.96 0.34 -0.43
N SER A 133 -12.01 0.93 0.76
CA SER A 133 -12.40 2.31 0.99
C SER A 133 -11.54 2.89 2.11
N SER A 134 -10.30 3.26 1.78
CA SER A 134 -9.53 4.04 2.73
C SER A 134 -10.13 5.44 2.84
N GLU A 135 -10.42 5.89 4.07
CA GLU A 135 -10.83 7.27 4.34
C GLU A 135 -9.84 8.29 3.77
N VAL A 136 -8.57 7.89 3.65
CA VAL A 136 -7.50 8.67 3.06
C VAL A 136 -7.21 8.17 1.65
N PRO A 137 -7.15 9.04 0.62
CA PRO A 137 -6.90 8.58 -0.74
C PRO A 137 -5.55 7.87 -0.86
N LEU A 138 -5.57 6.66 -1.43
CA LEU A 138 -4.43 5.76 -1.57
C LEU A 138 -3.23 6.39 -2.27
N ASP A 139 -3.49 7.20 -3.29
CA ASP A 139 -2.48 7.83 -4.13
C ASP A 139 -2.26 9.30 -3.75
N THR A 140 -1.87 9.54 -2.49
CA THR A 140 -1.61 10.89 -1.97
C THR A 140 -0.12 11.09 -1.64
N PHE A 141 0.39 12.27 -2.01
CA PHE A 141 1.70 12.75 -1.60
C PHE A 141 1.55 13.92 -0.63
N TYR A 142 2.27 13.87 0.49
CA TYR A 142 2.35 14.98 1.43
C TYR A 142 3.73 15.63 1.37
N PRO A 143 3.84 16.92 1.00
CA PRO A 143 5.13 17.59 0.96
C PRO A 143 5.76 17.69 2.35
N CYS A 144 7.08 17.80 2.39
CA CYS A 144 7.81 18.13 3.61
C CYS A 144 7.29 19.46 4.19
N ASN A 145 7.34 19.60 5.52
CA ASN A 145 7.01 20.88 6.16
C ASN A 145 7.96 21.97 5.62
N PRO A 146 7.46 23.13 5.14
CA PRO A 146 8.30 24.16 4.53
C PRO A 146 9.44 24.66 5.43
N GLY A 147 9.19 24.85 6.72
CA GLY A 147 10.22 25.28 7.68
C GLY A 147 11.32 24.24 7.84
N LEU A 148 10.95 22.96 7.92
CA LEU A 148 11.93 21.87 7.96
C LEU A 148 12.70 21.74 6.63
N ALA A 149 12.03 21.89 5.49
CA ALA A 149 12.65 21.86 4.18
C ALA A 149 13.70 22.98 4.03
N VAL A 150 13.35 24.22 4.43
CA VAL A 150 14.28 25.35 4.44
C VAL A 150 15.46 25.09 5.37
N ALA A 151 15.22 24.57 6.58
CA ALA A 151 16.28 24.25 7.53
C ALA A 151 17.26 23.19 6.99
N ILE A 152 16.74 22.13 6.36
CA ILE A 152 17.56 21.08 5.75
C ILE A 152 18.37 21.64 4.58
N VAL A 153 17.73 22.38 3.66
CA VAL A 153 18.43 22.97 2.51
C VAL A 153 19.50 23.96 2.95
N ALA A 154 19.20 24.83 3.91
CA ALA A 154 20.17 25.78 4.45
C ALA A 154 21.32 25.07 5.17
N GLY A 155 21.01 24.06 6.00
CA GLY A 155 22.02 23.27 6.71
C GLY A 155 22.93 22.49 5.77
N MET A 156 22.35 21.74 4.83
CA MET A 156 23.09 20.99 3.81
C MET A 156 23.90 21.92 2.91
N GLY A 157 23.31 23.02 2.45
CA GLY A 157 23.99 24.03 1.63
C GLY A 157 25.17 24.68 2.36
N ALA A 158 25.01 25.01 3.65
CA ALA A 158 26.09 25.55 4.46
C ALA A 158 27.23 24.53 4.63
N VAL A 159 26.92 23.27 4.96
CA VAL A 159 27.94 22.21 5.10
C VAL A 159 28.66 21.96 3.77
N TYR A 160 27.94 21.92 2.65
CA TYR A 160 28.53 21.81 1.33
C TYR A 160 29.46 22.99 1.03
N TYR A 161 28.97 24.22 1.25
CA TYR A 161 29.75 25.42 1.03
C TYR A 161 31.05 25.41 1.84
N PHE A 162 31.02 25.08 3.14
CA PHE A 162 32.25 24.96 3.93
C PHE A 162 33.16 23.82 3.46
N SER A 163 32.60 22.73 2.94
CA SER A 163 33.39 21.61 2.42
C SER A 163 34.23 21.96 1.19
N VAL A 164 33.82 22.96 0.42
CA VAL A 164 34.51 23.40 -0.81
C VAL A 164 35.22 24.76 -0.68
N SER A 165 34.97 25.49 0.41
CA SER A 165 35.55 26.81 0.65
C SER A 165 37.00 26.73 1.12
N THR A 166 37.81 27.70 0.72
CA THR A 166 39.16 27.93 1.25
C THR A 166 39.12 28.71 2.56
N PRO A 167 40.19 28.68 3.38
CA PRO A 167 40.30 29.52 4.57
C PRO A 167 40.14 31.02 4.28
N GLU A 168 40.54 31.46 3.09
CA GLU A 168 40.43 32.85 2.61
C GLU A 168 38.98 33.22 2.35
N ASP A 169 38.20 32.35 1.68
CA ASP A 169 36.78 32.56 1.44
C ASP A 169 36.02 32.77 2.76
N ILE A 170 36.36 31.98 3.77
CA ILE A 170 35.69 32.02 5.08
C ILE A 170 35.93 33.34 5.80
N LYS A 171 37.10 33.97 5.64
CA LYS A 171 37.41 35.28 6.24
C LYS A 171 36.52 36.41 5.70
N THR A 172 35.89 36.23 4.53
CA THR A 172 34.97 37.22 3.93
C THR A 172 33.53 37.11 4.46
N LEU A 173 33.20 36.04 5.19
CA LEU A 173 31.85 35.80 5.70
C LEU A 173 31.54 36.62 6.97
N PRO A 174 30.26 36.78 7.35
CA PRO A 174 29.89 37.44 8.61
C PRO A 174 30.54 36.80 9.85
N LEU A 175 30.91 37.62 10.84
CA LEU A 175 31.62 37.18 12.06
C LEU A 175 31.02 35.95 12.77
N PRO A 176 29.68 35.82 12.93
CA PRO A 176 29.11 34.63 13.55
C PRO A 176 29.43 33.33 12.80
N VAL A 177 29.50 33.40 11.47
CA VAL A 177 29.83 32.26 10.60
C VAL A 177 31.30 31.89 10.73
N GLN A 178 32.17 32.88 10.77
CA GLN A 178 33.61 32.66 11.03
C GLN A 178 33.84 32.01 12.39
N TYR A 179 33.11 32.45 13.43
CA TYR A 179 33.21 31.88 14.77
C TYR A 179 32.76 30.41 14.79
N PHE A 180 31.64 30.08 14.13
CA PHE A 180 31.17 28.70 14.00
C PHE A 180 32.21 27.81 13.30
N HIS A 181 32.85 28.32 12.24
CA HIS A 181 33.90 27.58 11.55
C HIS A 181 35.14 27.31 12.42
N LYS A 182 35.43 28.14 13.43
CA LYS A 182 36.55 27.88 14.36
C LYS A 182 36.27 26.71 15.31
N ILE A 183 34.99 26.39 15.56
CA ILE A 183 34.60 25.30 16.46
C ILE A 183 34.83 23.93 15.79
N TYR A 184 34.66 23.85 14.46
CA TYR A 184 34.75 22.60 13.70
C TYR A 184 35.94 22.61 12.75
N PRO A 185 36.90 21.66 12.87
CA PRO A 185 38.02 21.61 11.95
C PRO A 185 37.57 21.41 10.50
N HIS A 186 38.20 22.11 9.55
CA HIS A 186 37.79 22.15 8.14
C HIS A 186 37.63 20.75 7.49
N HIS A 187 38.49 19.79 7.85
CA HIS A 187 38.44 18.43 7.31
C HIS A 187 37.15 17.65 7.66
N TRP A 188 36.36 18.10 8.65
CA TRP A 188 35.08 17.47 9.00
C TRP A 188 33.96 17.78 8.01
N TYR A 189 33.92 18.99 7.43
CA TYR A 189 32.84 19.38 6.51
C TYR A 189 32.65 18.43 5.32
N PRO A 190 33.70 18.03 4.57
CA PRO A 190 33.53 17.06 3.48
C PRO A 190 33.08 15.68 3.97
N ILE A 191 33.46 15.26 5.18
CA ILE A 191 33.02 13.99 5.79
C ILE A 191 31.53 14.07 6.13
N ILE A 192 31.11 15.14 6.82
CA ILE A 192 29.72 15.37 7.21
C ILE A 192 28.83 15.49 5.96
N TRP A 193 29.27 16.25 4.95
CA TRP A 193 28.55 16.40 3.68
C TRP A 193 28.31 15.04 3.00
N LYS A 194 29.37 14.24 2.83
CA LYS A 194 29.29 12.91 2.19
C LYS A 194 28.40 11.96 3.00
N ALA A 195 28.55 11.93 4.32
CA ALA A 195 27.75 11.09 5.20
C ALA A 195 26.26 11.48 5.15
N ALA A 196 25.94 12.77 5.27
CA ALA A 196 24.58 13.27 5.20
C ALA A 196 23.93 12.97 3.83
N SER A 197 24.66 13.22 2.74
CA SER A 197 24.20 12.91 1.39
C SER A 197 23.97 11.41 1.20
N GLY A 198 24.88 10.57 1.70
CA GLY A 198 24.75 9.12 1.67
C GLY A 198 23.52 8.61 2.44
N ILE A 199 23.27 9.16 3.64
CA ILE A 199 22.07 8.84 4.44
C ILE A 199 20.80 9.21 3.66
N HIS A 200 20.73 10.41 3.08
CA HIS A 200 19.58 10.85 2.29
C HIS A 200 19.29 9.95 1.08
N VAL A 201 20.34 9.54 0.35
CA VAL A 201 20.20 8.58 -0.76
C VAL A 201 19.68 7.24 -0.25
N ALA A 202 20.24 6.72 0.84
CA ALA A 202 19.79 5.47 1.44
C ALA A 202 18.32 5.54 1.89
N GLU A 203 17.90 6.64 2.52
CA GLU A 203 16.50 6.89 2.88
C GLU A 203 15.59 6.95 1.65
N GLY A 204 16.06 7.57 0.55
CA GLY A 204 15.37 7.57 -0.74
C GLY A 204 15.14 6.17 -1.29
N VAL A 205 16.16 5.31 -1.25
CA VAL A 205 16.04 3.88 -1.65
C VAL A 205 15.04 3.14 -0.78
N VAL A 206 15.07 3.36 0.54
CA VAL A 206 14.08 2.78 1.46
C VAL A 206 12.67 3.27 1.15
N ALA A 207 12.49 4.57 0.88
CA ALA A 207 11.20 5.14 0.52
C ALA A 207 10.66 4.55 -0.79
N LEU A 208 11.53 4.38 -1.80
CA LEU A 208 11.19 3.70 -3.04
C LEU A 208 10.74 2.26 -2.77
N GLY A 209 11.51 1.50 -2.00
CA GLY A 209 11.14 0.13 -1.60
C GLY A 209 9.81 0.06 -0.85
N ILE A 210 9.52 1.01 0.03
CA ILE A 210 8.23 1.12 0.71
C ILE A 210 7.10 1.40 -0.28
N CYS A 211 7.29 2.31 -1.23
CA CYS A 211 6.27 2.65 -2.22
C CYS A 211 5.99 1.46 -3.16
N LEU A 212 7.05 0.81 -3.64
CA LEU A 212 7.00 -0.40 -4.47
C LEU A 212 6.56 -1.66 -3.72
N ARG A 213 6.53 -1.64 -2.38
CA ARG A 213 5.94 -2.70 -1.57
C ARG A 213 4.47 -2.44 -1.24
N ARG A 214 4.04 -1.18 -1.15
CA ARG A 214 2.62 -0.83 -0.92
C ARG A 214 1.75 -0.83 -2.17
N GLY A 215 2.23 -0.30 -3.29
CA GLY A 215 1.64 -0.55 -4.64
C GLY A 215 0.41 0.22 -5.00
N TRP A 216 -0.04 1.03 -4.07
CA TRP A 216 -1.21 1.86 -4.22
C TRP A 216 -0.87 3.27 -4.74
N TYR A 217 0.41 3.54 -5.02
CA TYR A 217 0.88 4.83 -5.51
C TYR A 217 1.05 4.81 -7.03
N SER A 218 0.64 5.87 -7.71
CA SER A 218 0.97 6.08 -9.12
C SER A 218 2.48 6.27 -9.30
N PRO A 219 3.05 5.99 -10.49
CA PRO A 219 4.47 6.23 -10.76
C PRO A 219 4.92 7.65 -10.44
N VAL A 220 4.03 8.64 -10.65
CA VAL A 220 4.29 10.05 -10.33
C VAL A 220 4.46 10.24 -8.83
N ASN A 221 3.59 9.66 -8.00
CA ASN A 221 3.71 9.80 -6.55
C ASN A 221 4.83 8.92 -5.96
N VAL A 222 5.15 7.78 -6.56
CA VAL A 222 6.37 7.02 -6.24
C VAL A 222 7.61 7.91 -6.45
N ALA A 223 7.69 8.62 -7.57
CA ALA A 223 8.78 9.54 -7.85
C ALA A 223 8.80 10.71 -6.85
N LYS A 224 7.66 11.35 -6.58
CA LYS A 224 7.58 12.44 -5.58
C LYS A 224 8.03 12.00 -4.19
N TRP A 225 7.54 10.87 -3.68
CA TRP A 225 7.93 10.33 -2.38
C TRP A 225 9.44 10.03 -2.32
N THR A 226 9.98 9.43 -3.37
CA THR A 226 11.40 9.07 -3.45
C THR A 226 12.27 10.33 -3.50
N ILE A 227 12.01 11.25 -4.44
CA ILE A 227 12.78 12.49 -4.62
C ILE A 227 12.68 13.37 -3.36
N SER A 228 11.47 13.56 -2.82
CA SER A 228 11.26 14.31 -1.58
C SER A 228 12.05 13.72 -0.40
N THR A 229 12.19 12.39 -0.33
CA THR A 229 12.97 11.73 0.72
C THR A 229 14.47 11.85 0.49
N VAL A 230 14.94 11.82 -0.76
CA VAL A 230 16.35 12.14 -1.05
C VAL A 230 16.66 13.60 -0.67
N LEU A 231 15.76 14.54 -0.93
CA LEU A 231 16.00 15.96 -0.65
C LEU A 231 15.86 16.32 0.84
N PHE A 232 14.85 15.76 1.52
CA PHE A 232 14.45 16.18 2.87
C PHE A 232 14.58 15.08 3.93
N GLY A 233 15.14 13.94 3.55
CA GLY A 233 15.43 12.81 4.43
C GLY A 233 14.25 12.35 5.28
N PHE A 234 14.53 12.11 6.56
CA PHE A 234 13.57 11.70 7.57
C PHE A 234 12.29 12.56 7.64
N GLY A 235 12.36 13.85 7.31
CA GLY A 235 11.20 14.75 7.31
C GLY A 235 10.11 14.28 6.33
N SER A 236 10.51 13.88 5.12
CA SER A 236 9.63 13.29 4.10
C SER A 236 9.25 11.85 4.46
N MET A 237 10.21 11.04 4.93
CA MET A 237 9.96 9.65 5.34
C MET A 237 8.87 9.54 6.42
N LYS A 238 8.89 10.44 7.42
CA LYS A 238 7.87 10.46 8.48
C LYS A 238 6.46 10.66 7.92
N LYS A 239 6.31 11.49 6.87
CA LYS A 239 5.05 11.71 6.17
C LYS A 239 4.61 10.48 5.37
N LEU A 240 5.53 9.82 4.67
CA LEU A 240 5.27 8.56 3.95
C LEU A 240 4.79 7.46 4.91
N MET A 241 5.42 7.36 6.08
CA MET A 241 5.05 6.40 7.12
C MET A 241 3.72 6.73 7.78
N LYS A 242 3.43 8.02 8.00
CA LYS A 242 2.13 8.48 8.51
C LYS A 242 1.01 8.10 7.53
N HIS A 243 1.16 8.44 6.26
CA HIS A 243 0.19 8.08 5.22
C HIS A 243 -0.09 6.57 5.20
N GLY A 244 0.95 5.74 5.25
CA GLY A 244 0.77 4.29 5.29
C GLY A 244 0.08 3.75 6.54
N ARG A 245 0.17 4.45 7.67
CA ARG A 245 -0.60 4.10 8.87
C ARG A 245 -2.06 4.52 8.73
N GLU A 246 -2.31 5.73 8.23
CA GLU A 246 -3.65 6.28 8.03
C GLU A 246 -4.47 5.45 7.04
N VAL A 247 -3.86 5.01 5.93
CA VAL A 247 -4.56 4.14 4.99
C VAL A 247 -4.90 2.77 5.61
N ARG A 248 -4.04 2.23 6.48
CA ARG A 248 -4.27 0.92 7.12
C ARG A 248 -5.27 0.94 8.28
N HIS A 249 -5.36 2.05 9.01
CA HIS A 249 -6.10 2.10 10.28
C HIS A 249 -7.10 3.26 10.36
N GLY A 250 -7.31 4.01 9.28
CA GLY A 250 -8.07 5.25 9.29
C GLY A 250 -7.31 6.42 9.94
N ILE A 251 -7.95 7.59 9.95
CA ILE A 251 -7.40 8.77 10.62
C ILE A 251 -7.66 8.64 12.12
N LYS A 252 -6.60 8.57 12.93
CA LYS A 252 -6.76 8.78 14.39
C LYS A 252 -7.14 10.24 14.61
N LYS A 253 -8.34 10.47 15.15
CA LYS A 253 -8.73 11.76 15.71
C LYS A 253 -7.99 11.87 17.05
N ASP A 254 -6.94 12.68 17.06
CA ASP A 254 -6.24 13.08 18.28
C ASP A 254 -7.11 14.03 19.12
#